data_AF-A0A285HKA7-F1
#
_entry.id   AF-A0A285HKA7-F1
#
_cell.length_a   1.000
_cell.length_b   1.000
_cell.length_c   1.000
_cell.angle_alpha   90.00
_cell.angle_beta   90.00
_cell.angle_gamma   90.00
#
_symmetry.space_group_name_H-M   'P 1'
#
loop_
_entity.id
_entity.type
_entity.pdbx_description
1 polymer ?
#
loop_
_entity_poly.entity_id
_entity_poly.type
_entity_poly.pdbx_seq_one_letter_code
_entity_poly.pdbx_strand_id
1 'polypeptide(L)'
;MISSLIKFGLNDVLEKVKKEINKLDDPIKKIEQIITVQLNFYKNHGEFHKFLTREVWGHKLKFKDEIKEIMDKYTEIIEDIIIEGIEQKKLKEMNPLNVTISLFGMIYITSAHRIMFGKDFSADEVEEIKDDIMEIYFNGIIKE
;
A
#
# COMPACT_ATOMS: atom_id res chain seq x y z
N MET A 1 23.95 5.50 -0.80
CA MET A 1 23.90 4.42 0.23
C MET A 1 22.52 4.37 0.89
N ILE A 2 22.07 5.41 1.60
CA ILE A 2 20.71 5.47 2.19
C ILE A 2 19.61 5.35 1.12
N SER A 3 19.67 6.16 0.05
CA SER A 3 18.72 6.09 -1.05
C SER A 3 18.67 4.71 -1.72
N SER A 4 19.79 4.00 -1.77
CA SER A 4 19.88 2.63 -2.31
C SER A 4 19.13 1.61 -1.44
N LEU A 5 19.19 1.74 -0.11
CA LEU A 5 18.44 0.90 0.83
C LEU A 5 16.93 1.15 0.72
N ILE A 6 16.54 2.43 0.60
CA ILE A 6 15.15 2.81 0.37
C ILE A 6 14.63 2.19 -0.93
N LYS A 7 15.36 2.38 -2.03
CA LYS A 7 15.02 1.78 -3.33
C LYS A 7 14.92 0.27 -3.26
N PHE A 8 15.86 -0.39 -2.58
CA PHE A 8 15.84 -1.85 -2.43
C PHE A 8 14.58 -2.33 -1.72
N GLY A 9 14.24 -1.76 -0.56
CA GLY A 9 13.05 -2.19 0.18
C GLY A 9 11.73 -1.83 -0.51
N LEU A 10 11.66 -0.68 -1.20
CA LEU A 10 10.50 -0.31 -2.02
C LEU A 10 10.33 -1.24 -3.24
N ASN A 11 11.43 -1.63 -3.89
CA ASN A 11 11.38 -2.61 -4.96
C ASN A 11 11.00 -4.01 -4.45
N ASP A 12 11.48 -4.43 -3.28
CA ASP A 12 11.11 -5.74 -2.72
C ASP A 12 9.60 -5.83 -2.45
N VAL A 13 8.98 -4.80 -1.84
CA VAL A 13 7.52 -4.79 -1.65
C VAL A 13 6.77 -4.70 -2.99
N LEU A 14 7.26 -3.92 -3.95
CA LEU A 14 6.67 -3.82 -5.29
C LEU A 14 6.64 -5.18 -6.00
N GLU A 15 7.76 -5.90 -6.02
CA GLU A 15 7.86 -7.20 -6.70
C GLU A 15 7.05 -8.28 -5.97
N LYS A 16 6.99 -8.25 -4.63
CA LYS A 16 6.09 -9.12 -3.85
C LYS A 16 4.63 -8.87 -4.19
N VAL A 17 4.21 -7.62 -4.28
CA VAL A 17 2.83 -7.28 -4.69
C VAL A 17 2.54 -7.79 -6.08
N LYS A 18 3.35 -7.45 -7.09
CA LYS A 18 3.17 -7.91 -8.47
C LYS A 18 3.01 -9.42 -8.56
N LYS A 19 3.90 -10.16 -7.89
CA LYS A 19 3.89 -11.62 -7.88
C LYS A 19 2.57 -12.19 -7.37
N GLU A 20 2.01 -11.61 -6.32
CA GLU A 20 0.78 -12.12 -5.70
C GLU A 20 -0.48 -11.70 -6.46
N ILE A 21 -0.56 -10.46 -6.97
CA ILE A 21 -1.73 -10.01 -7.74
C ILE A 21 -1.84 -10.66 -9.12
N ASN A 22 -0.72 -11.03 -9.75
CA ASN A 22 -0.72 -11.68 -11.08
C ASN A 22 -1.35 -13.08 -11.09
N LYS A 23 -1.66 -13.63 -9.90
CA LYS A 23 -2.35 -14.91 -9.75
C LYS A 23 -3.87 -14.76 -9.67
N LEU A 24 -4.36 -13.53 -9.69
CA LEU A 24 -5.75 -13.18 -9.44
C LEU A 24 -6.31 -12.44 -10.65
N ASP A 25 -7.53 -12.79 -11.05
CA ASP A 25 -8.22 -12.10 -12.15
C ASP A 25 -9.17 -11.02 -11.62
N ASP A 26 -9.69 -11.16 -10.40
CA ASP A 26 -10.68 -10.24 -9.84
C ASP A 26 -10.02 -8.98 -9.23
N PRO A 27 -10.33 -7.76 -9.72
CA PRO A 27 -9.75 -6.52 -9.18
C PRO A 27 -10.01 -6.33 -7.67
N ILE A 28 -11.16 -6.78 -7.14
CA ILE A 28 -11.45 -6.69 -5.70
C ILE A 28 -10.46 -7.57 -4.91
N LYS A 29 -10.22 -8.80 -5.40
CA LYS A 29 -9.24 -9.71 -4.79
C LYS A 29 -7.82 -9.21 -4.94
N LYS A 30 -7.46 -8.55 -6.04
CA LYS A 30 -6.14 -7.91 -6.19
C LYS A 30 -5.93 -6.81 -5.14
N ILE A 31 -6.94 -5.97 -4.89
CA ILE A 31 -6.87 -4.92 -3.86
C ILE A 31 -6.70 -5.54 -2.46
N GLU A 32 -7.50 -6.55 -2.12
CA GLU A 32 -7.38 -7.30 -0.86
C GLU A 32 -5.96 -7.89 -0.68
N GLN A 33 -5.41 -8.44 -1.76
CA GLN A 33 -4.06 -9.01 -1.75
C GLN A 33 -2.97 -7.93 -1.59
N ILE A 34 -3.14 -6.74 -2.19
CA ILE A 34 -2.22 -5.61 -2.02
C ILE A 34 -2.15 -5.19 -0.55
N ILE A 35 -3.31 -5.01 0.10
CA ILE A 35 -3.40 -4.67 1.53
C ILE A 35 -2.65 -5.72 2.35
N THR A 36 -2.95 -6.99 2.12
CA THR A 36 -2.36 -8.12 2.84
C THR A 36 -0.83 -8.18 2.69
N VAL A 37 -0.32 -8.06 1.46
CA VAL A 37 1.12 -8.13 1.18
C VAL A 37 1.86 -6.94 1.79
N GLN A 38 1.32 -5.72 1.68
CA GLN A 38 1.93 -4.52 2.26
C GLN A 38 1.99 -4.58 3.78
N LEU A 39 0.87 -4.93 4.45
CA LEU A 39 0.83 -4.99 5.91
C LEU A 39 1.81 -6.06 6.43
N ASN A 40 1.86 -7.24 5.80
CA ASN A 40 2.81 -8.28 6.17
C ASN A 40 4.27 -7.87 5.89
N PHE A 41 4.52 -7.11 4.82
CA PHE A 41 5.85 -6.55 4.57
C PHE A 41 6.26 -5.60 5.69
N TYR A 42 5.40 -4.65 6.07
CA TYR A 42 5.71 -3.71 7.15
C TYR A 42 5.84 -4.38 8.52
N LYS A 43 5.06 -5.43 8.79
CA LYS A 43 5.23 -6.29 9.97
C LYS A 43 6.63 -6.88 10.04
N ASN A 44 7.08 -7.50 8.94
CA ASN A 44 8.37 -8.20 8.88
C ASN A 44 9.56 -7.23 8.75
N HIS A 45 9.31 -5.97 8.38
CA HIS A 45 10.32 -4.96 8.11
C HIS A 45 10.02 -3.64 8.84
N GLY A 46 9.60 -3.71 10.11
CA GLY A 46 9.18 -2.54 10.90
C GLY A 46 10.24 -1.43 10.99
N GLU A 47 11.51 -1.78 11.19
CA GLU A 47 12.62 -0.80 11.21
C GLU A 47 12.81 -0.09 9.88
N PHE A 48 12.62 -0.80 8.76
CA PHE A 48 12.61 -0.18 7.44
C PHE A 48 11.41 0.76 7.27
N HIS A 49 10.24 0.41 7.79
CA HIS A 49 9.06 1.29 7.74
C HIS A 49 9.24 2.57 8.57
N LYS A 50 9.80 2.46 9.79
CA LYS A 50 10.18 3.63 10.61
C LYS A 50 11.15 4.53 9.86
N PHE A 51 12.15 3.92 9.24
CA PHE A 51 13.14 4.62 8.44
C PHE A 51 12.51 5.33 7.23
N LEU A 52 11.68 4.64 6.45
CA LEU A 52 10.92 5.24 5.35
C LEU A 52 10.09 6.43 5.83
N THR A 53 9.36 6.27 6.93
CA THR A 53 8.49 7.34 7.46
C THR A 53 9.30 8.60 7.78
N ARG A 54 10.47 8.43 8.40
CA ARG A 54 11.34 9.55 8.76
C ARG A 54 11.99 10.22 7.55
N GLU A 55 12.49 9.44 6.60
CA GLU A 55 13.32 9.95 5.49
C GLU A 55 12.49 10.41 4.28
N VAL A 56 11.39 9.72 4.00
CA VAL A 56 10.52 9.99 2.85
C VAL A 56 9.41 10.96 3.19
N TRP A 57 8.77 10.79 4.35
CA TRP A 57 7.60 11.59 4.74
C TRP A 57 7.92 12.63 5.82
N GLY A 58 9.21 12.77 6.18
CA GLY A 58 9.69 13.79 7.09
C GLY A 58 9.88 15.17 6.45
N HIS A 59 10.23 16.15 7.27
CA HIS A 59 10.25 17.60 6.99
C HIS A 59 11.06 18.04 5.75
N LYS A 60 11.92 17.20 5.17
CA LYS A 60 12.81 17.60 4.06
C LYS A 60 12.58 16.84 2.75
N LEU A 61 11.65 15.86 2.72
CA LEU A 61 11.38 15.02 1.53
C LEU A 61 12.68 14.63 0.79
N LYS A 62 13.72 14.27 1.56
CA LYS A 62 15.12 14.35 1.13
C LYS A 62 15.44 13.46 -0.06
N PHE A 63 14.66 12.39 -0.22
CA PHE A 63 14.83 11.38 -1.26
C PHE A 63 13.67 11.33 -2.25
N LYS A 64 12.83 12.38 -2.31
CA LYS A 64 11.62 12.41 -3.13
C LYS A 64 11.91 12.03 -4.57
N ASP A 65 12.87 12.71 -5.19
CA ASP A 65 13.16 12.52 -6.62
C ASP A 65 13.81 11.16 -6.87
N GLU A 66 14.62 10.69 -5.92
CA GLU A 66 15.27 9.39 -6.03
C GLU A 66 14.27 8.24 -5.98
N ILE A 67 13.21 8.34 -5.18
CA ILE A 67 12.24 7.25 -5.00
C ILE A 67 11.01 7.41 -5.90
N LYS A 68 10.84 8.59 -6.51
CA LYS A 68 9.65 8.94 -7.30
C LYS A 68 9.30 7.85 -8.32
N GLU A 69 10.29 7.39 -9.08
CA GLU A 69 10.07 6.35 -10.10
C GLU A 69 9.47 5.06 -9.52
N ILE A 70 9.90 4.63 -8.34
CA ILE A 70 9.39 3.41 -7.70
C ILE A 70 7.98 3.65 -7.16
N MET A 71 7.75 4.82 -6.57
CA MET A 71 6.43 5.21 -6.08
C MET A 71 5.41 5.31 -7.22
N ASP A 72 5.80 5.91 -8.34
CA ASP A 72 4.95 6.04 -9.53
C ASP A 72 4.56 4.65 -10.07
N LYS A 73 5.53 3.73 -10.22
CA LYS A 73 5.27 2.33 -10.62
C LYS A 73 4.35 1.62 -9.64
N TYR A 74 4.51 1.90 -8.34
CA TYR A 74 3.68 1.28 -7.32
C TYR A 74 2.23 1.77 -7.41
N THR A 75 2.03 3.08 -7.58
CA THR A 75 0.69 3.67 -7.72
C THR A 75 0.03 3.28 -9.04
N GLU A 76 0.79 3.20 -10.13
CA GLU A 76 0.29 2.79 -11.45
C GLU A 76 -0.35 1.41 -11.41
N ILE A 77 0.27 0.44 -10.74
CA ILE A 77 -0.30 -0.92 -10.58
C ILE A 77 -1.66 -0.89 -9.87
N ILE A 78 -1.77 -0.11 -8.79
CA ILE A 78 -3.03 0.00 -8.06
C ILE A 78 -4.06 0.71 -8.92
N GLU A 79 -3.67 1.80 -9.59
CA GLU A 79 -4.55 2.58 -10.46
C GLU A 79 -5.11 1.75 -11.61
N ASP A 80 -4.30 0.92 -12.26
CA ASP A 80 -4.75 -0.01 -13.31
C ASP A 80 -5.81 -0.99 -12.79
N ILE A 81 -5.65 -1.50 -11.56
CA ILE A 81 -6.65 -2.38 -10.92
C ILE A 81 -7.94 -1.63 -10.62
N ILE A 82 -7.86 -0.36 -10.20
CA ILE A 82 -9.04 0.48 -9.96
C ILE A 82 -9.78 0.74 -11.28
N ILE A 83 -9.05 1.08 -12.35
CA ILE A 83 -9.62 1.27 -13.69
C ILE A 83 -10.33 -0.01 -14.14
N GLU A 84 -9.66 -1.17 -14.03
CA GLU A 84 -10.23 -2.48 -14.34
C GLU A 84 -11.53 -2.72 -13.55
N GLY A 85 -11.54 -2.42 -12.25
CA GLY A 85 -12.73 -2.57 -11.40
C GLY A 85 -13.89 -1.65 -11.80
N ILE A 86 -13.60 -0.43 -12.25
CA ILE A 86 -14.60 0.52 -12.76
C ILE A 86 -15.18 0.01 -14.09
N GLU A 87 -14.34 -0.41 -15.02
CA GLU A 87 -14.74 -0.96 -16.33
C GLU A 87 -15.60 -2.22 -16.17
N GLN A 88 -15.24 -3.10 -15.23
CA GLN A 88 -16.02 -4.28 -14.86
C GLN A 88 -17.29 -3.96 -14.06
N LYS A 89 -17.55 -2.67 -13.76
CA LYS A 89 -18.68 -2.20 -12.94
C LYS A 89 -18.72 -2.79 -11.52
N LYS A 90 -17.58 -3.24 -11.00
CA LYS A 90 -17.44 -3.70 -9.61
C LYS A 90 -17.15 -2.55 -8.64
N LEU A 91 -16.53 -1.48 -9.15
CA LEU A 91 -16.25 -0.25 -8.41
C LEU A 91 -17.11 0.91 -8.92
N LYS A 92 -17.38 1.88 -8.05
CA LYS A 92 -18.04 3.14 -8.38
C LYS A 92 -17.15 3.96 -9.32
N GLU A 93 -17.78 4.72 -10.21
CA GLU A 93 -17.07 5.64 -11.10
C GLU A 93 -16.50 6.80 -10.26
N MET A 94 -15.18 6.79 -10.08
CA MET A 94 -14.42 7.73 -9.26
C MET A 94 -13.10 8.04 -9.95
N ASN A 95 -12.40 9.08 -9.50
CA ASN A 95 -11.06 9.37 -10.00
C ASN A 95 -10.07 8.26 -9.56
N PRO A 96 -9.47 7.48 -10.48
CA PRO A 96 -8.65 6.32 -10.13
C PRO A 96 -7.44 6.68 -9.27
N LEU A 97 -6.70 7.73 -9.64
CA LEU A 97 -5.56 8.23 -8.87
C LEU A 97 -5.93 8.56 -7.41
N ASN A 98 -7.03 9.27 -7.16
CA ASN A 98 -7.45 9.60 -5.80
C ASN A 98 -7.77 8.35 -4.97
N VAL A 99 -8.41 7.37 -5.59
CA VAL A 99 -8.77 6.08 -4.96
C VAL A 99 -7.52 5.26 -4.65
N THR A 100 -6.53 5.27 -5.55
CA THR A 100 -5.20 4.67 -5.38
C THR A 100 -4.42 5.31 -4.23
N ILE A 101 -4.28 6.64 -4.24
CA ILE A 101 -3.52 7.36 -3.22
C ILE A 101 -4.17 7.21 -1.84
N SER A 102 -5.51 7.18 -1.79
CA SER A 102 -6.24 6.93 -0.54
C SER A 102 -5.94 5.54 0.04
N LEU A 103 -5.97 4.49 -0.79
CA LEU A 103 -5.61 3.14 -0.36
C LEU A 103 -4.18 3.06 0.16
N PHE A 104 -3.24 3.58 -0.63
CA PHE A 104 -1.84 3.63 -0.24
C PHE A 104 -1.66 4.36 1.10
N GLY A 105 -2.30 5.51 1.25
CA GLY A 105 -2.27 6.31 2.48
C GLY A 105 -2.80 5.55 3.69
N MET A 106 -3.95 4.88 3.57
CA MET A 106 -4.55 4.10 4.66
C MET A 106 -3.65 2.97 5.13
N ILE A 107 -3.08 2.19 4.20
CA ILE A 107 -2.16 1.10 4.56
C ILE A 107 -0.90 1.67 5.23
N TYR A 108 -0.33 2.72 4.63
CA TYR A 108 0.93 3.31 5.08
C TYR A 108 0.81 3.94 6.47
N ILE A 109 -0.17 4.81 6.68
CA ILE A 109 -0.25 5.60 7.91
C ILE A 109 -0.72 4.76 9.10
N THR A 110 -1.65 3.82 8.88
CA THR A 110 -2.17 2.96 9.96
C THR A 110 -1.08 2.01 10.45
N SER A 111 -0.32 1.39 9.53
CA SER A 111 0.84 0.57 9.89
C SER A 111 1.96 1.40 10.53
N ALA A 112 2.24 2.61 10.02
CA ALA A 112 3.25 3.51 10.60
C ALA A 112 2.91 3.87 12.05
N HIS A 113 1.66 4.22 12.33
CA HIS A 113 1.20 4.54 13.67
C HIS A 113 1.42 3.37 14.64
N ARG A 114 1.04 2.15 14.26
CA ARG A 114 1.24 0.94 15.08
C ARG A 114 2.72 0.65 15.30
N ILE A 115 3.53 0.71 14.25
CA ILE A 115 4.98 0.44 14.33
C ILE A 115 5.73 1.49 15.18
N MET A 116 5.30 2.75 15.16
CA MET A 116 5.96 3.84 15.88
C MET A 116 5.54 3.95 17.33
N PHE A 117 4.25 3.77 17.62
CA PHE A 117 3.66 4.08 18.92
C PHE A 117 3.04 2.86 19.62
N GLY A 118 2.92 1.73 18.93
CA GLY A 118 2.49 0.45 19.50
C GLY A 118 3.61 -0.27 20.25
N LYS A 119 3.25 -1.40 20.87
CA LYS A 119 4.21 -2.26 21.60
C LYS A 119 4.95 -3.22 20.66
N ASP A 120 4.22 -3.83 19.73
CA ASP A 120 4.71 -4.67 18.64
C ASP A 120 3.73 -4.52 17.46
N PHE A 121 4.13 -4.87 16.23
CA PHE A 121 3.19 -5.04 15.11
C PHE A 121 3.03 -6.54 14.89
N SER A 122 1.97 -7.11 15.48
CA SER A 122 1.74 -8.56 15.53
C SER A 122 0.96 -9.07 14.31
N ALA A 123 0.81 -10.40 14.20
CA ALA A 123 -0.02 -11.00 13.16
C ALA A 123 -1.52 -10.67 13.37
N ASP A 124 -1.97 -10.68 14.62
CA ASP A 124 -3.36 -10.36 14.97
C ASP A 124 -3.70 -8.90 14.60
N GLU A 125 -2.78 -7.97 14.87
CA GLU A 125 -2.94 -6.57 14.45
C GLU A 125 -2.89 -6.37 12.93
N VAL A 126 -2.15 -7.21 12.20
CA VAL A 126 -2.19 -7.17 10.73
C VAL A 126 -3.59 -7.52 10.22
N GLU A 127 -4.21 -8.57 10.77
CA GLU A 127 -5.57 -8.96 10.36
C GLU A 127 -6.60 -7.91 10.81
N GLU A 128 -6.51 -7.37 12.03
CA GLU A 128 -7.39 -6.27 12.50
C GLU A 128 -7.33 -5.06 11.54
N ILE A 129 -6.12 -4.57 11.23
CA ILE A 129 -5.94 -3.42 10.35
C ILE A 129 -6.41 -3.72 8.92
N LYS A 130 -6.17 -4.95 8.44
CA LYS A 130 -6.60 -5.37 7.12
C LYS A 130 -8.13 -5.32 7.03
N ASP A 131 -8.82 -5.91 8.00
CA ASP A 131 -10.29 -5.95 8.04
C ASP A 131 -10.87 -4.53 8.12
N ASP A 132 -10.32 -3.68 8.99
CA ASP A 132 -10.73 -2.26 9.12
C ASP A 132 -10.51 -1.47 7.82
N ILE A 133 -9.33 -1.62 7.19
CA ILE A 133 -9.03 -0.94 5.91
C ILE A 133 -9.98 -1.46 4.82
N MET A 134 -10.22 -2.76 4.74
CA MET A 134 -11.14 -3.35 3.77
C MET A 134 -12.55 -2.79 3.97
N GLU A 135 -13.05 -2.75 5.20
CA GLU A 135 -14.38 -2.20 5.51
C GLU A 135 -14.48 -0.73 5.10
N ILE A 136 -13.54 0.12 5.55
CA ILE A 136 -13.54 1.55 5.24
C ILE A 136 -13.44 1.79 3.73
N TYR A 137 -12.50 1.11 3.08
CA TYR A 137 -12.21 1.35 1.67
C TYR A 137 -13.34 0.84 0.78
N PHE A 138 -13.75 -0.42 0.94
CA PHE A 138 -14.73 -1.04 0.06
C PHE A 138 -16.14 -0.49 0.27
N ASN A 139 -16.54 -0.13 1.49
CA ASN A 139 -17.82 0.57 1.70
C ASN A 139 -17.83 1.94 0.97
N GLY A 140 -16.67 2.58 0.84
CA GLY A 140 -16.50 3.79 0.06
C GLY A 140 -16.68 3.56 -1.45
N ILE A 141 -16.12 2.47 -2.01
CA ILE A 141 -15.89 2.35 -3.45
C ILE A 141 -16.61 1.21 -4.17
N ILE A 142 -17.15 0.19 -3.49
CA ILE A 142 -17.86 -0.92 -4.15
C ILE A 142 -19.19 -0.42 -4.71
N LYS A 143 -19.51 -0.82 -5.94
CA LYS A 143 -20.79 -0.54 -6.55
C LYS A 143 -21.84 -1.54 -6.03
N GLU A 144 -22.90 -1.03 -5.42
CA GLU A 144 -24.09 -1.79 -5.01
C GLU A 144 -24.85 -2.39 -6.20
#